data_AF-A0A150S5P9-F1
#
_entry.id   AF-A0A150S5P9-F1
#
_cell.length_a   1.000
_cell.length_b   1.000
_cell.length_c   1.000
_cell.angle_alpha   90.00
_cell.angle_beta   90.00
_cell.angle_gamma   90.00
#
_symmetry.space_group_name_H-M   'P 1'
#
loop_
_entity.id
_entity.type
_entity.pdbx_description
1 polymer ?
#
loop_
_entity_poly.entity_id
_entity_poly.type
_entity_poly.pdbx_seq_one_letter_code
_entity_poly.pdbx_strand_id
1 'polypeptide(L)'
;MFSLKIPFVNTITRGMNETWSDLYPKTYRAFLTAIEDRQPGVLQHPSYGERNCNVADWEEVLDPDFRGGPTLQVTWIETVEDGKAFAGLASDFAIAASAAIDLDNIVGILPPAQKPDLEGFESFSEFVRDLQAVGDQIDLARSKAVAKIDRVIAQVRRLEDTYGRVNAGFRDTSNRFISAMHSMQQSLATKSTDKGFYLVPRSTTVASVALRFRNSVPEILSLNPLLAGSLVVPGQTVVRFYIK
;
A
#
# COMPACT_ATOMS: atom_id res chain seq x y z
N MET A 1 -13.97 0.81 -7.97
CA MET A 1 -14.83 1.57 -7.05
C MET A 1 -16.19 1.72 -7.69
N PHE A 2 -17.25 1.39 -6.97
CA PHE A 2 -18.62 1.48 -7.46
C PHE A 2 -19.53 1.91 -6.31
N SER A 3 -20.62 2.59 -6.64
CA SER A 3 -21.60 3.08 -5.67
C SER A 3 -22.94 2.40 -5.94
N LEU A 4 -23.60 1.94 -4.87
CA LEU A 4 -24.91 1.31 -4.91
C LEU A 4 -25.82 2.01 -3.91
N LYS A 5 -27.11 2.03 -4.25
CA LYS A 5 -28.17 2.45 -3.35
C LYS A 5 -28.79 1.23 -2.72
N ILE A 6 -28.68 1.11 -1.39
CA ILE A 6 -29.25 0.02 -0.62
C ILE A 6 -30.47 0.55 0.13
N PRO A 7 -31.69 0.15 -0.24
CA PRO A 7 -32.89 0.52 0.48
C PRO A 7 -33.02 -0.33 1.75
N PHE A 8 -32.88 0.28 2.93
CA PHE A 8 -33.18 -0.37 4.21
C PHE A 8 -34.61 -0.06 4.60
N VAL A 9 -35.56 -0.61 3.85
CA VAL A 9 -36.99 -0.35 4.01
C VAL A 9 -37.76 -1.65 4.21
N ASN A 10 -38.75 -1.65 5.10
CA ASN A 10 -39.53 -2.87 5.37
C ASN A 10 -40.65 -3.12 4.34
N THR A 11 -40.77 -2.27 3.32
CA THR A 11 -41.78 -2.40 2.26
C THR A 11 -41.32 -3.26 1.09
N ILE A 12 -40.05 -3.69 1.06
CA ILE A 12 -39.56 -4.61 0.03
C ILE A 12 -39.67 -6.06 0.50
N THR A 13 -40.09 -6.93 -0.41
CA THR A 13 -40.26 -8.35 -0.15
C THR A 13 -39.02 -9.10 -0.60
N ARG A 14 -38.55 -10.04 0.23
CA ARG A 14 -37.38 -10.86 -0.08
C ARG A 14 -37.57 -11.68 -1.36
N GLY A 15 -36.53 -11.75 -2.17
CA GLY A 15 -36.41 -12.66 -3.29
C GLY A 15 -36.21 -14.12 -2.85
N MET A 16 -36.32 -15.05 -3.80
CA MET A 16 -36.26 -16.50 -3.54
C MET A 16 -34.93 -16.98 -2.92
N ASN A 17 -33.83 -16.25 -3.14
CA ASN A 17 -32.49 -16.59 -2.64
C ASN A 17 -31.97 -15.63 -1.56
N GLU A 18 -32.84 -14.80 -0.98
CA GLU A 18 -32.45 -13.82 0.04
C GLU A 18 -32.76 -14.32 1.45
N THR A 19 -31.80 -14.20 2.36
CA THR A 19 -31.86 -14.75 3.72
C THR A 19 -32.16 -13.71 4.81
N TRP A 20 -32.38 -12.45 4.43
CA TRP A 20 -32.67 -11.37 5.37
C TRP A 20 -34.13 -11.40 5.88
N SER A 21 -34.34 -10.86 7.09
CA SER A 21 -35.66 -10.75 7.74
C SER A 21 -36.16 -9.31 7.77
N ASP A 22 -35.79 -8.54 8.80
CA ASP A 22 -36.15 -7.13 8.96
C ASP A 22 -35.01 -6.25 8.45
N LEU A 23 -35.23 -5.50 7.37
CA LEU A 23 -34.20 -4.59 6.84
C LEU A 23 -33.98 -3.39 7.76
N TYR A 24 -35.05 -2.88 8.38
CA TYR A 24 -34.98 -1.78 9.34
C TYR A 24 -35.77 -2.08 10.62
N PRO A 25 -35.28 -1.74 11.82
CA PRO A 25 -34.00 -1.07 12.11
C PRO A 25 -32.82 -2.04 12.33
N LYS A 26 -33.06 -3.35 12.44
CA LYS A 26 -32.05 -4.32 12.90
C LYS A 26 -30.90 -4.51 11.90
N THR A 27 -31.22 -4.94 10.68
CA THR A 27 -30.18 -5.17 9.63
C THR A 27 -29.47 -3.86 9.29
N TYR A 28 -30.20 -2.75 9.24
CA TYR A 28 -29.63 -1.41 9.09
C TYR A 28 -28.54 -1.10 10.13
N ARG A 29 -28.85 -1.28 11.43
CA ARG A 29 -27.87 -1.02 12.51
C ARG A 29 -26.68 -1.96 12.47
N ALA A 30 -26.92 -3.25 12.20
CA ALA A 30 -25.83 -4.21 12.05
C ALA A 30 -24.91 -3.85 10.88
N PHE A 31 -25.48 -3.35 9.78
CA PHE A 31 -24.73 -2.88 8.62
C PHE A 31 -23.92 -1.62 8.95
N LEU A 32 -24.47 -0.66 9.69
CA LEU A 32 -23.72 0.51 10.16
C LEU A 32 -22.55 0.12 11.06
N THR A 33 -22.74 -0.82 12.00
CA THR A 33 -21.64 -1.34 12.84
C THR A 33 -20.55 -2.00 11.98
N ALA A 34 -20.94 -2.79 10.98
CA ALA A 34 -19.97 -3.40 10.06
C ALA A 34 -19.20 -2.36 9.23
N ILE A 35 -19.82 -1.23 8.87
CA ILE A 35 -19.13 -0.10 8.22
C ILE A 35 -18.14 0.56 9.19
N GLU A 36 -18.54 0.78 10.44
CA GLU A 36 -17.67 1.39 11.47
C GLU A 36 -16.42 0.56 11.75
N ASP A 37 -16.53 -0.76 11.71
CA ASP A 37 -15.41 -1.70 11.91
C ASP A 37 -14.37 -1.65 10.77
N ARG A 38 -14.71 -1.06 9.61
CA ARG A 38 -13.87 -0.89 8.40
C ARG A 38 -13.17 -2.18 7.93
N GLN A 39 -13.75 -3.34 8.22
CA GLN A 39 -13.19 -4.63 7.81
C GLN A 39 -13.58 -4.98 6.37
N PRO A 40 -12.68 -5.64 5.61
CA PRO A 40 -13.01 -6.19 4.30
C PRO A 40 -14.04 -7.29 4.40
N GLY A 41 -15.06 -7.16 3.55
CA GLY A 41 -16.18 -8.08 3.49
C GLY A 41 -16.51 -8.47 2.05
N VAL A 42 -17.09 -9.66 1.91
CA VAL A 42 -17.62 -10.11 0.63
C VAL A 42 -18.97 -9.44 0.37
N LEU A 43 -19.04 -8.64 -0.68
CA LEU A 43 -20.26 -8.08 -1.22
C LEU A 43 -20.75 -8.91 -2.40
N GLN A 44 -22.02 -9.30 -2.39
CA GLN A 44 -22.68 -9.82 -3.59
C GLN A 44 -23.15 -8.67 -4.47
N HIS A 45 -22.36 -8.33 -5.49
CA HIS A 45 -22.71 -7.28 -6.44
C HIS A 45 -23.81 -7.76 -7.42
N PRO A 46 -24.89 -6.99 -7.66
CA PRO A 46 -26.00 -7.40 -8.52
C PRO A 46 -25.60 -7.81 -9.95
N SER A 47 -24.57 -7.17 -10.51
CA SER A 47 -24.10 -7.40 -11.88
C SER A 47 -22.77 -8.16 -11.98
N TYR A 48 -21.99 -8.24 -10.90
CA TYR A 48 -20.60 -8.72 -10.94
C TYR A 48 -20.35 -9.91 -10.01
N GLY A 49 -21.38 -10.36 -9.28
CA GLY A 49 -21.27 -11.46 -8.33
C GLY A 49 -20.48 -11.08 -7.08
N GLU A 50 -19.92 -12.08 -6.42
CA GLU A 50 -19.18 -11.90 -5.17
C GLU A 50 -17.87 -11.14 -5.40
N ARG A 51 -17.66 -10.10 -4.60
CA ARG A 51 -16.46 -9.25 -4.64
C ARG A 51 -16.04 -8.90 -3.22
N ASN A 52 -14.75 -9.02 -2.94
CA ASN A 52 -14.19 -8.53 -1.69
C ASN A 52 -14.06 -7.01 -1.77
N CYS A 53 -14.58 -6.30 -0.77
CA CYS A 53 -14.56 -4.85 -0.79
C CYS A 53 -14.61 -4.23 0.61
N ASN A 54 -14.09 -3.01 0.67
CA ASN A 54 -14.18 -2.11 1.81
C ASN A 54 -15.16 -0.98 1.50
N VAL A 55 -15.91 -0.56 2.51
CA VAL A 55 -16.75 0.65 2.42
C VAL A 55 -15.84 1.87 2.53
N ALA A 56 -15.85 2.69 1.49
CA ALA A 56 -15.01 3.88 1.39
C ALA A 56 -15.72 5.14 1.88
N ASP A 57 -17.01 5.23 1.55
CA ASP A 57 -17.88 6.35 1.92
C ASP A 57 -19.33 5.88 1.93
N TRP A 58 -20.16 6.53 2.73
CA TRP A 58 -21.59 6.27 2.76
C TRP A 58 -22.37 7.52 3.14
N GLU A 59 -23.55 7.67 2.54
CA GLU A 59 -24.47 8.76 2.80
C GLU A 59 -25.87 8.18 3.07
N GLU A 60 -26.49 8.63 4.16
CA GLU A 60 -27.87 8.31 4.46
C GLU A 60 -28.81 9.31 3.77
N VAL A 61 -29.66 8.79 2.89
CA VAL A 61 -30.71 9.57 2.23
C VAL A 61 -32.03 9.27 2.95
N LEU A 62 -32.49 10.26 3.70
CA LEU A 62 -33.80 10.27 4.33
C LEU A 62 -34.81 10.94 3.41
N ASP A 63 -35.84 10.20 3.01
CA ASP A 63 -36.98 10.74 2.29
C ASP A 63 -38.08 11.13 3.31
N PRO A 64 -38.42 12.43 3.44
CA PRO A 64 -39.43 12.88 4.39
C PRO A 64 -40.83 12.34 4.08
N ASP A 65 -41.10 11.95 2.83
CA ASP A 65 -42.39 11.43 2.39
C ASP A 65 -42.51 9.91 2.61
N PHE A 66 -41.41 9.25 2.97
CA PHE A 66 -41.34 7.80 3.14
C PHE A 66 -40.95 7.39 4.56
N ARG A 67 -41.91 6.86 5.33
CA ARG A 67 -41.70 6.45 6.74
C ARG A 67 -41.25 4.99 6.94
N GLY A 68 -40.84 4.31 5.87
CA GLY A 68 -40.52 2.87 5.88
C GLY A 68 -39.06 2.52 6.18
N GLY A 69 -38.17 3.52 6.29
CA GLY A 69 -36.74 3.36 6.55
C GLY A 69 -35.87 4.19 5.60
N PRO A 70 -34.56 4.32 5.86
CA PRO A 70 -33.64 5.11 5.04
C PRO A 70 -33.14 4.34 3.80
N THR A 71 -32.64 5.08 2.81
CA THR A 71 -31.83 4.50 1.73
C THR A 71 -30.39 4.93 1.92
N LEU A 72 -29.46 3.97 1.96
CA LEU A 72 -28.03 4.29 2.00
C LEU A 72 -27.47 4.34 0.59
N GLN A 73 -26.74 5.41 0.27
CA GLN A 73 -25.84 5.43 -0.86
C GLN A 73 -24.44 5.11 -0.37
N VAL A 74 -23.96 3.92 -0.66
CA VAL A 74 -22.66 3.43 -0.19
C VAL A 74 -21.72 3.31 -1.38
N THR A 75 -20.47 3.68 -1.16
CA THR A 75 -19.42 3.53 -2.16
C THR A 75 -18.38 2.54 -1.67
N TRP A 76 -18.17 1.50 -2.46
CA TRP A 76 -17.21 0.44 -2.17
C TRP A 76 -15.97 0.60 -3.01
N ILE A 77 -14.84 0.32 -2.37
CA ILE A 77 -13.56 0.07 -3.03
C ILE A 77 -13.36 -1.44 -3.00
N GLU A 78 -13.23 -2.02 -4.19
CA GLU A 78 -12.83 -3.42 -4.33
C GLU A 78 -11.45 -3.58 -3.69
N THR A 79 -11.37 -4.44 -2.68
CA THR A 79 -10.10 -4.80 -2.08
C THR A 79 -9.44 -5.77 -3.03
N VAL A 80 -8.41 -5.29 -3.72
CA VAL A 80 -7.39 -6.20 -4.23
C VAL A 80 -6.81 -6.86 -2.98
N GLU A 81 -6.85 -8.20 -2.91
CA GLU A 81 -6.31 -8.97 -1.78
C GLU A 81 -5.10 -8.26 -1.18
N ASP A 82 -5.26 -7.82 0.07
CA ASP A 82 -4.17 -7.32 0.89
C ASP A 82 -3.00 -8.31 0.78
N GLY A 83 -1.91 -7.85 0.18
CA GLY A 83 -0.70 -8.66 0.01
C GLY A 83 0.14 -8.38 -1.24
N LYS A 84 -0.38 -7.69 -2.27
CA LYS A 84 0.38 -7.50 -3.53
C LYS A 84 1.13 -6.17 -3.68
N ALA A 85 1.08 -5.29 -2.68
CA ALA A 85 2.04 -4.18 -2.60
C ALA A 85 3.42 -4.62 -2.07
N PHE A 86 3.50 -5.80 -1.42
CA PHE A 86 4.73 -6.29 -0.77
C PHE A 86 5.22 -7.65 -1.28
N ALA A 87 4.52 -8.25 -2.25
CA ALA A 87 4.92 -9.54 -2.83
C ALA A 87 6.30 -9.53 -3.51
N GLY A 88 6.81 -8.36 -3.91
CA GLY A 88 8.18 -8.20 -4.41
C GLY A 88 9.24 -8.04 -3.32
N LEU A 89 8.90 -7.39 -2.20
CA LEU A 89 9.84 -7.20 -1.08
C LEU A 89 10.10 -8.50 -0.33
N ALA A 90 9.10 -9.37 -0.15
CA ALA A 90 9.28 -10.64 0.56
C ALA A 90 10.32 -11.55 -0.12
N SER A 91 10.30 -11.64 -1.46
CA SER A 91 11.33 -12.35 -2.22
C SER A 91 12.69 -11.66 -2.13
N ASP A 92 12.71 -10.32 -2.21
CA ASP A 92 13.95 -9.55 -2.17
C ASP A 92 14.63 -9.63 -0.80
N PHE A 93 13.85 -9.59 0.29
CA PHE A 93 14.31 -9.84 1.65
C PHE A 93 14.81 -11.26 1.84
N ALA A 94 14.14 -12.27 1.27
CA ALA A 94 14.60 -13.65 1.36
C ALA A 94 15.96 -13.86 0.64
N ILE A 95 16.11 -13.26 -0.55
CA ILE A 95 17.37 -13.29 -1.31
C ILE A 95 18.46 -12.51 -0.57
N ALA A 96 18.16 -11.32 -0.06
CA ALA A 96 19.10 -10.50 0.70
C ALA A 96 19.53 -11.19 2.00
N ALA A 97 18.60 -11.82 2.73
CA ALA A 97 18.88 -12.55 3.96
C ALA A 97 19.77 -13.78 3.71
N SER A 98 19.50 -14.55 2.65
CA SER A 98 20.37 -15.67 2.28
C SER A 98 21.78 -15.21 1.92
N ALA A 99 21.90 -14.15 1.10
CA ALA A 99 23.20 -13.64 0.70
C ALA A 99 23.95 -12.96 1.86
N ALA A 100 23.23 -12.38 2.81
CA ALA A 100 23.79 -11.83 4.05
C ALA A 100 24.41 -12.92 4.94
N ILE A 101 23.73 -14.05 5.11
CA ILE A 101 24.26 -15.21 5.86
C ILE A 101 25.54 -15.71 5.20
N ASP A 102 25.56 -15.81 3.86
CA ASP A 102 26.75 -16.23 3.13
C ASP A 102 27.91 -15.25 3.30
N LEU A 103 27.64 -13.93 3.28
CA LEU A 103 28.65 -12.91 3.55
C LEU A 103 29.17 -12.97 4.99
N ASP A 104 28.29 -13.16 5.97
CA ASP A 104 28.67 -13.27 7.39
C ASP A 104 29.56 -14.49 7.63
N ASN A 105 29.25 -15.62 6.99
CA ASN A 105 30.09 -16.82 7.04
C ASN A 105 31.49 -16.56 6.46
N ILE A 106 31.58 -15.84 5.34
CA ILE A 106 32.87 -15.50 4.73
C ILE A 106 33.64 -14.50 5.59
N VAL A 107 32.97 -13.49 6.16
CA VAL A 107 33.62 -12.52 7.08
C VAL A 107 34.07 -13.19 8.38
N GLY A 108 33.30 -14.16 8.88
CA GLY A 108 33.60 -14.92 10.09
C GLY A 108 34.92 -15.68 10.02
N ILE A 109 35.29 -16.17 8.83
CA ILE A 109 36.54 -16.90 8.58
C ILE A 109 37.74 -15.99 8.23
N LEU A 110 37.54 -14.68 8.10
CA LEU A 110 38.63 -13.75 7.80
C LEU A 110 39.57 -13.56 9.01
N PRO A 111 40.88 -13.38 8.77
CA PRO A 111 41.83 -12.98 9.81
C PRO A 111 41.42 -11.66 10.50
N PRO A 112 41.73 -11.46 11.80
CA PRO A 112 41.31 -10.26 12.53
C PRO A 112 41.74 -8.93 11.88
N ALA A 113 42.93 -8.87 11.29
CA ALA A 113 43.45 -7.67 10.60
C ALA A 113 42.71 -7.36 9.28
N GLN A 114 41.85 -8.27 8.86
CA GLN A 114 41.17 -8.30 7.57
C GLN A 114 39.65 -8.19 7.71
N LYS A 115 39.13 -8.25 8.94
CA LYS A 115 37.70 -8.09 9.19
C LYS A 115 37.28 -6.65 8.91
N PRO A 116 36.21 -6.44 8.12
CA PRO A 116 35.64 -5.12 7.94
C PRO A 116 35.13 -4.58 9.28
N ASP A 117 35.37 -3.30 9.51
CA ASP A 117 34.61 -2.54 10.51
C ASP A 117 33.22 -2.25 9.93
N LEU A 118 32.18 -2.86 10.50
CA LEU A 118 30.80 -2.81 10.02
C LEU A 118 30.04 -1.55 10.49
N GLU A 119 30.72 -0.51 10.97
CA GLU A 119 30.21 0.87 11.18
C GLU A 119 28.72 0.95 11.63
N GLY A 120 28.38 0.25 12.71
CA GLY A 120 27.06 0.34 13.35
C GLY A 120 26.09 -0.82 13.12
N PHE A 121 26.55 -1.93 12.52
CA PHE A 121 25.87 -3.23 12.56
C PHE A 121 26.87 -4.34 12.89
N GLU A 122 26.47 -5.39 13.61
CA GLU A 122 27.33 -6.51 13.99
C GLU A 122 27.50 -7.53 12.85
N SER A 123 26.51 -7.60 11.94
CA SER A 123 26.50 -8.52 10.80
C SER A 123 25.62 -8.04 9.64
N PHE A 124 25.85 -8.55 8.43
CA PHE A 124 24.98 -8.27 7.28
C PHE A 124 23.57 -8.84 7.52
N SER A 125 23.46 -9.96 8.22
CA SER A 125 22.16 -10.56 8.56
C SER A 125 21.34 -9.70 9.52
N GLU A 126 21.98 -9.09 10.52
CA GLU A 126 21.33 -8.12 11.42
C GLU A 126 20.82 -6.92 10.63
N PHE A 127 21.64 -6.38 9.73
CA PHE A 127 21.27 -5.25 8.89
C PHE A 127 20.02 -5.54 8.03
N VAL A 128 19.91 -6.74 7.43
CA VAL A 128 18.72 -7.12 6.64
C VAL A 128 17.47 -7.24 7.52
N ARG A 129 17.59 -7.76 8.75
CA ARG A 129 16.47 -7.85 9.70
C ARG A 129 16.00 -6.46 10.16
N ASP A 130 16.93 -5.56 10.42
CA ASP A 130 16.64 -4.16 10.75
C ASP A 130 15.90 -3.45 9.61
N LEU A 131 16.29 -3.73 8.36
CA LEU A 131 15.59 -3.20 7.18
C LEU A 131 14.18 -3.76 7.04
N GLN A 132 13.97 -5.02 7.37
CA GLN A 132 12.64 -5.65 7.34
C GLN A 132 11.69 -4.96 8.33
N ALA A 133 12.18 -4.59 9.52
CA ALA A 133 11.39 -3.84 10.51
C ALA A 133 11.08 -2.39 10.08
N VAL A 134 11.91 -1.79 9.22
CA VAL A 134 11.69 -0.43 8.71
C VAL A 134 10.70 -0.39 7.54
N GLY A 135 10.50 -1.51 6.84
CA GLY A 135 9.52 -1.65 5.75
C GLY A 135 8.08 -1.29 6.17
N ASP A 136 7.77 -1.42 7.46
CA ASP A 136 6.44 -1.18 8.03
C ASP A 136 6.19 0.28 8.47
N GLN A 137 7.16 1.20 8.34
CA GLN A 137 7.04 2.59 8.82
C GLN A 137 7.01 3.68 7.72
N ILE A 138 6.36 4.80 8.07
CA ILE A 138 6.08 6.05 7.34
C ILE A 138 7.26 6.56 6.45
N ASP A 139 6.96 7.35 5.41
CA ASP A 139 7.88 7.97 4.43
C ASP A 139 9.25 8.49 4.95
N LEU A 140 9.34 8.99 6.18
CA LEU A 140 10.62 9.46 6.77
C LEU A 140 11.57 8.29 7.14
N ALA A 141 11.03 7.13 7.48
CA ALA A 141 11.81 5.92 7.76
C ALA A 141 12.36 5.30 6.46
N ARG A 142 11.60 5.42 5.36
CA ARG A 142 12.00 4.93 4.02
C ARG A 142 13.22 5.66 3.44
N SER A 143 13.26 6.99 3.53
CA SER A 143 14.43 7.76 3.05
C SER A 143 15.71 7.43 3.84
N LYS A 144 15.59 7.20 5.14
CA LYS A 144 16.69 6.72 5.98
C LYS A 144 17.10 5.29 5.63
N ALA A 145 16.16 4.41 5.30
CA ALA A 145 16.43 3.05 4.84
C ALA A 145 17.24 3.07 3.54
N VAL A 146 16.84 3.87 2.55
CA VAL A 146 17.58 4.03 1.28
C VAL A 146 19.01 4.50 1.51
N ALA A 147 19.21 5.52 2.35
CA ALA A 147 20.57 6.00 2.68
C ALA A 147 21.42 4.95 3.42
N LYS A 148 20.80 4.09 4.24
CA LYS A 148 21.48 2.97 4.89
C LYS A 148 21.86 1.88 3.88
N ILE A 149 20.98 1.55 2.93
CA ILE A 149 21.24 0.61 1.84
C ILE A 149 22.45 1.05 1.01
N ASP A 150 22.51 2.33 0.63
CA ASP A 150 23.63 2.88 -0.15
C ASP A 150 24.98 2.73 0.58
N ARG A 151 25.00 2.97 1.90
CA ARG A 151 26.22 2.79 2.72
C ARG A 151 26.69 1.34 2.74
N VAL A 152 25.77 0.40 2.92
CA VAL A 152 26.10 -1.03 2.96
C VAL A 152 26.57 -1.52 1.59
N ILE A 153 25.95 -1.07 0.49
CA ILE A 153 26.44 -1.38 -0.86
C ILE A 153 27.87 -0.86 -1.05
N ALA A 154 28.16 0.38 -0.65
CA ALA A 154 29.49 0.95 -0.75
C ALA A 154 30.52 0.15 0.08
N GLN A 155 30.10 -0.37 1.23
CA GLN A 155 30.95 -1.21 2.07
C GLN A 155 31.24 -2.59 1.48
N VAL A 156 30.22 -3.26 0.93
CA VAL A 156 30.40 -4.54 0.24
C VAL A 156 31.31 -4.38 -0.98
N ARG A 157 31.21 -3.27 -1.72
CA ARG A 157 32.11 -2.97 -2.84
C ARG A 157 33.56 -2.74 -2.39
N ARG A 158 33.78 -2.01 -1.29
CA ARG A 158 35.12 -1.86 -0.68
C ARG A 158 35.73 -3.21 -0.27
N LEU A 159 34.89 -4.10 0.25
CA LEU A 159 35.28 -5.47 0.56
C LEU A 159 35.59 -6.28 -0.70
N GLU A 160 34.81 -6.13 -1.77
CA GLU A 160 35.07 -6.79 -3.05
C GLU A 160 36.39 -6.36 -3.67
N ASP A 161 36.73 -5.06 -3.60
CA ASP A 161 38.01 -4.55 -4.09
C ASP A 161 39.21 -5.14 -3.31
N THR A 162 38.99 -5.47 -2.04
CA THR A 162 40.01 -6.03 -1.13
C THR A 162 40.11 -7.56 -1.23
N TYR A 163 38.97 -8.27 -1.34
CA TYR A 163 38.87 -9.75 -1.25
C TYR A 163 38.39 -10.45 -2.53
N GLY A 164 37.62 -9.77 -3.37
CA GLY A 164 37.05 -10.32 -4.59
C GLY A 164 38.09 -10.65 -5.67
N ARG A 165 39.33 -10.16 -5.52
CA ARG A 165 40.47 -10.57 -6.36
C ARG A 165 41.01 -11.96 -5.99
N VAL A 166 40.76 -12.42 -4.77
CA VAL A 166 41.35 -13.65 -4.20
C VAL A 166 40.31 -14.76 -4.04
N ASN A 167 39.03 -14.41 -3.87
CA ASN A 167 37.95 -15.38 -3.69
C ASN A 167 36.79 -15.12 -4.65
N ALA A 168 36.68 -15.93 -5.70
CA ALA A 168 35.59 -15.86 -6.68
C ALA A 168 34.21 -16.09 -6.03
N GLY A 169 34.14 -16.94 -5.00
CA GLY A 169 32.90 -17.18 -4.25
C GLY A 169 32.44 -15.95 -3.47
N PHE A 170 33.38 -15.13 -2.97
CA PHE A 170 33.03 -13.86 -2.34
C PHE A 170 32.41 -12.88 -3.34
N ARG A 171 32.99 -12.76 -4.54
CA ARG A 171 32.46 -11.90 -5.61
C ARG A 171 31.05 -12.29 -6.01
N ASP A 172 30.78 -13.58 -6.19
CA ASP A 172 29.44 -14.05 -6.60
C ASP A 172 28.39 -13.77 -5.51
N THR A 173 28.72 -14.01 -4.24
CA THR A 173 27.84 -13.69 -3.11
C THR A 173 27.64 -12.18 -2.94
N SER A 174 28.69 -11.37 -3.07
CA SER A 174 28.59 -9.90 -3.04
C SER A 174 27.71 -9.36 -4.15
N ASN A 175 27.82 -9.88 -5.38
CA ASN A 175 26.99 -9.45 -6.50
C ASN A 175 25.52 -9.81 -6.30
N ARG A 176 25.22 -10.99 -5.74
CA ARG A 176 23.85 -11.38 -5.38
C ARG A 176 23.29 -10.48 -4.30
N PHE A 177 24.06 -10.20 -3.26
CA PHE A 177 23.67 -9.30 -2.18
C PHE A 177 23.41 -7.88 -2.70
N ILE A 178 24.34 -7.28 -3.44
CA ILE A 178 24.18 -5.94 -4.03
C ILE A 178 22.95 -5.87 -4.95
N SER A 179 22.70 -6.89 -5.77
CA SER A 179 21.53 -6.93 -6.65
C SER A 179 20.21 -6.97 -5.87
N ALA A 180 20.15 -7.76 -4.79
CA ALA A 180 18.99 -7.80 -3.91
C ALA A 180 18.77 -6.45 -3.21
N MET A 181 19.86 -5.83 -2.71
CA MET A 181 19.81 -4.50 -2.10
C MET A 181 19.33 -3.41 -3.08
N HIS A 182 19.73 -3.46 -4.35
CA HIS A 182 19.22 -2.56 -5.38
C HIS A 182 17.74 -2.82 -5.71
N SER A 183 17.29 -4.08 -5.73
CA SER A 183 15.87 -4.41 -5.89
C SER A 183 15.02 -3.91 -4.72
N MET A 184 15.53 -4.03 -3.49
CA MET A 184 14.93 -3.44 -2.29
C MET A 184 14.90 -1.91 -2.36
N GLN A 185 15.99 -1.28 -2.78
CA GLN A 185 16.03 0.17 -3.01
C GLN A 185 14.99 0.60 -4.04
N GLN A 186 14.83 -0.16 -5.13
CA GLN A 186 13.86 0.13 -6.17
C GLN A 186 12.43 -0.08 -5.69
N SER A 187 12.13 -1.11 -4.90
CA SER A 187 10.80 -1.32 -4.31
C SER A 187 10.48 -0.31 -3.20
N LEU A 188 11.47 0.14 -2.42
CA LEU A 188 11.32 1.24 -1.45
C LEU A 188 11.16 2.61 -2.13
N ALA A 189 11.84 2.83 -3.25
CA ALA A 189 11.72 4.04 -4.08
C ALA A 189 10.45 4.04 -4.93
N THR A 190 9.95 2.85 -5.30
CA THR A 190 8.63 2.68 -5.90
C THR A 190 7.62 2.94 -4.80
N LYS A 191 7.30 4.22 -4.62
CA LYS A 191 6.24 4.71 -3.74
C LYS A 191 5.04 3.79 -3.92
N SER A 192 4.79 2.87 -2.97
CA SER A 192 3.57 2.06 -2.98
C SER A 192 2.47 3.08 -2.81
N THR A 193 1.92 3.45 -3.95
CA THR A 193 1.01 4.55 -4.08
C THR A 193 -0.29 3.89 -4.42
N ASP A 194 -0.93 3.37 -3.37
CA ASP A 194 -2.32 2.99 -3.47
C ASP A 194 -3.06 4.20 -4.04
N LYS A 195 -3.71 4.02 -5.18
CA LYS A 195 -4.36 5.11 -5.90
C LYS A 195 -5.82 5.12 -5.49
N GLY A 196 -6.20 6.18 -4.78
CA GLY A 196 -7.59 6.47 -4.48
C GLY A 196 -8.27 7.18 -5.64
N PHE A 197 -9.59 7.03 -5.72
CA PHE A 197 -10.44 7.81 -6.61
C PHE A 197 -11.34 8.70 -5.77
N TYR A 198 -11.42 9.98 -6.13
CA TYR A 198 -12.28 10.95 -5.46
C TYR A 198 -13.19 11.63 -6.48
N LEU A 199 -14.50 11.51 -6.29
CA LEU A 199 -15.48 12.25 -7.08
C LEU A 199 -15.63 13.66 -6.51
N VAL A 200 -15.35 14.67 -7.32
CA VAL A 200 -15.48 16.08 -6.91
C VAL A 200 -16.95 16.51 -6.97
N PRO A 201 -17.62 16.81 -5.84
CA PRO A 201 -19.06 17.08 -5.84
C PRO A 201 -19.42 18.44 -6.45
N ARG A 202 -18.56 19.46 -6.28
CA ARG A 202 -18.70 20.80 -6.86
C ARG A 202 -17.36 21.26 -7.42
N SER A 203 -17.37 22.07 -8.47
CA SER A 203 -16.16 22.60 -9.08
C SER A 203 -15.23 23.18 -8.03
N THR A 204 -13.99 22.68 -7.97
CA THR A 204 -13.02 23.03 -6.95
C THR A 204 -11.63 23.16 -7.57
N THR A 205 -10.65 23.67 -6.84
CA THR A 205 -9.28 23.80 -7.38
C THR A 205 -8.48 22.52 -7.17
N VAL A 206 -7.52 22.26 -8.06
CA VAL A 206 -6.57 21.15 -7.89
C VAL A 206 -5.83 21.26 -6.55
N ALA A 207 -5.53 22.49 -6.10
CA ALA A 207 -4.90 22.76 -4.81
C ALA A 207 -5.79 22.34 -3.62
N SER A 208 -7.10 22.59 -3.68
CA SER A 208 -8.05 22.17 -2.64
C SER A 208 -8.14 20.64 -2.54
N VAL A 209 -8.12 19.94 -3.68
CA VAL A 209 -8.09 18.47 -3.73
C VAL A 209 -6.77 17.93 -3.18
N ALA A 210 -5.65 18.50 -3.61
CA ALA A 210 -4.32 18.13 -3.15
C ALA A 210 -4.19 18.28 -1.61
N LEU A 211 -4.68 19.40 -1.06
CA LEU A 211 -4.70 19.67 0.37
C LEU A 211 -5.54 18.63 1.14
N ARG A 212 -6.74 18.31 0.63
CA ARG A 212 -7.66 17.35 1.25
C ARG A 212 -7.03 15.97 1.44
N PHE A 213 -6.24 15.52 0.45
CA PHE A 213 -5.62 14.20 0.46
C PHE A 213 -4.13 14.23 0.84
N ARG A 214 -3.61 15.35 1.35
CA ARG A 214 -2.18 15.53 1.69
C ARG A 214 -1.23 15.20 0.52
N ASN A 215 -1.69 15.33 -0.71
CA ASN A 215 -0.92 15.13 -1.93
C ASN A 215 -0.32 16.47 -2.39
N SER A 216 0.77 16.45 -3.17
CA SER A 216 1.25 17.67 -3.82
C SER A 216 0.45 17.95 -5.10
N VAL A 217 0.35 19.22 -5.50
CA VAL A 217 -0.33 19.59 -6.77
C VAL A 217 0.31 18.88 -7.97
N PRO A 218 1.65 18.80 -8.11
CA PRO A 218 2.28 18.02 -9.18
C PRO A 218 1.93 16.52 -9.14
N GLU A 219 1.77 15.93 -7.95
CA GLU A 219 1.33 14.52 -7.80
C GLU A 219 -0.11 14.32 -8.31
N ILE A 220 -1.02 15.24 -8.02
CA ILE A 220 -2.40 15.16 -8.53
C ILE A 220 -2.43 15.36 -10.05
N LEU A 221 -1.67 16.30 -10.60
CA LEU A 221 -1.65 16.55 -12.05
C LEU A 221 -1.02 15.41 -12.84
N SER A 222 0.03 14.76 -12.32
CA SER A 222 0.66 13.61 -12.99
C SER A 222 -0.27 12.41 -13.08
N LEU A 223 -1.13 12.22 -12.07
CA LEU A 223 -2.15 11.15 -12.05
C LEU A 223 -3.37 11.45 -12.92
N ASN A 224 -3.60 12.73 -13.24
CA ASN A 224 -4.78 13.19 -13.97
C ASN A 224 -4.35 14.08 -15.15
N PRO A 225 -3.88 13.49 -16.27
CA PRO A 225 -3.40 14.24 -17.43
C PRO A 225 -4.45 15.19 -18.02
N LEU A 226 -5.73 14.84 -17.89
CA LEU A 226 -6.85 15.68 -18.32
C LEU A 226 -6.98 16.99 -17.53
N LEU A 227 -6.37 17.06 -16.34
CA LEU A 227 -6.33 18.25 -15.49
C LEU A 227 -5.01 19.02 -15.64
N ALA A 228 -4.02 18.50 -16.37
CA ALA A 228 -2.68 19.10 -16.49
C ALA A 228 -2.68 20.52 -17.08
N GLY A 229 -3.72 20.90 -17.82
CA GLY A 229 -3.89 22.24 -18.38
C GLY A 229 -4.87 23.16 -17.62
N SER A 230 -5.49 22.68 -16.54
CA SER A 230 -6.53 23.43 -15.80
C SER A 230 -6.27 23.42 -14.30
N LEU A 231 -6.21 24.61 -13.70
CA LEU A 231 -6.11 24.78 -12.24
C LEU A 231 -7.43 24.47 -11.51
N VAL A 232 -8.52 24.31 -12.27
CA VAL A 232 -9.86 24.04 -11.75
C VAL A 232 -10.29 22.63 -12.18
N VAL A 233 -10.77 21.87 -11.21
CA VAL A 233 -11.41 20.57 -11.40
C VAL A 233 -12.92 20.79 -11.47
N PRO A 234 -13.57 20.52 -12.61
CA PRO A 234 -15.02 20.62 -12.71
C PRO A 234 -15.75 19.68 -11.74
N GLY A 235 -16.93 20.09 -11.27
CA GLY A 235 -17.82 19.20 -10.53
C GLY A 235 -18.12 17.93 -11.33
N GLN A 236 -18.37 16.84 -10.61
CA GLN A 236 -18.58 15.49 -11.15
C GLN A 236 -17.35 14.88 -11.85
N THR A 237 -16.15 15.45 -11.67
CA THR A 237 -14.91 14.86 -12.20
C THR A 237 -14.31 13.89 -11.18
N VAL A 238 -13.87 12.71 -11.66
CA VAL A 238 -13.11 11.75 -10.85
C VAL A 238 -11.63 12.11 -10.86
N VAL A 239 -11.07 12.37 -9.68
CA VAL A 239 -9.66 12.68 -9.47
C VAL A 239 -8.96 11.49 -8.86
N ARG A 240 -7.86 11.07 -9.47
CA ARG A 240 -6.94 10.07 -8.92
C ARG A 240 -5.97 10.75 -7.96
N PHE A 241 -5.73 10.16 -6.79
CA PHE A 241 -4.78 10.67 -5.82
C PHE A 241 -4.05 9.51 -5.15
N TYR A 242 -2.93 9.80 -4.49
CA TYR A 242 -2.23 8.80 -3.70
C TYR A 242 -2.81 8.72 -2.29
N ILE A 243 -3.18 7.52 -1.86
CA ILE A 243 -3.57 7.22 -0.49
C ILE A 243 -2.30 7.31 0.36
N LYS A 244 -2.34 8.16 1.38
CA LYS A 244 -1.26 8.42 2.34
C LYS A 244 -1.75 8.15 3.75
#